data_AF-A0A1M5TCJ9-F1
#
_entry.id   AF-A0A1M5TCJ9-F1
#
_cell.length_a   1.000
_cell.length_b   1.000
_cell.length_c   1.000
_cell.angle_alpha   90.00
_cell.angle_beta   90.00
_cell.angle_gamma   90.00
#
_symmetry.space_group_name_H-M   'P 1'
#
loop_
_entity.id
_entity.type
_entity.pdbx_description
1 polymer ?
#
loop_
_entity_poly.entity_id
_entity_poly.type
_entity_poly.pdbx_seq_one_letter_code
_entity_poly.pdbx_strand_id
1 'polypeptide(L)' 'MEAAIDRIMMTYDLLLNRSAAASAEARAKVTEYLAKLMEAGERDTHRLTVCGLTYLRELDGSSDPVKAGYTGL' A
#
# COMPACT_ATOMS: atom_id res chain seq x y z
N MET A 1 -7.95 7.29 9.64
CA MET A 1 -7.18 7.55 8.40
C MET A 1 -5.69 7.65 8.69
N GLU A 2 -5.23 8.63 9.49
CA GLU A 2 -3.79 8.80 9.78
C GLU A 2 -3.13 7.57 10.42
N ALA A 3 -3.79 6.90 11.37
CA ALA A 3 -3.27 5.68 11.98
C ALA A 3 -3.08 4.50 11.00
N ALA A 4 -3.86 4.45 9.90
CA ALA A 4 -3.67 3.45 8.85
C ALA A 4 -2.45 3.81 8.00
N ILE A 5 -2.33 5.09 7.61
CA ILE A 5 -1.20 5.59 6.84
C ILE A 5 0.11 5.39 7.60
N ASP A 6 0.13 5.72 8.89
CA ASP A 6 1.32 5.55 9.73
C ASP A 6 1.77 4.08 9.79
N ARG A 7 0.83 3.14 10.01
CA ARG A 7 1.12 1.69 9.95
C ARG A 7 1.62 1.23 8.58
N ILE A 8 1.00 1.70 7.50
CA ILE A 8 1.41 1.37 6.13
C ILE A 8 2.84 1.85 5.91
N MET A 9 3.12 3.12 6.23
CA MET A 9 4.42 3.74 6.03
C MET A 9 5.51 3.07 6.87
N MET A 10 5.23 2.77 8.15
CA MET A 10 6.18 2.06 9.02
C MET A 10 6.53 0.67 8.46
N THR A 11 5.52 -0.05 7.95
CA THR A 11 5.72 -1.39 7.37
C THR A 11 6.45 -1.31 6.03
N TYR A 12 6.11 -0.31 5.20
CA TYR A 12 6.68 -0.10 3.88
C TYR A 12 8.15 0.34 3.94
N ASP A 13 8.48 1.23 4.87
CA ASP A 13 9.85 1.69 5.12
C ASP A 13 10.77 0.53 5.54
N LEU A 14 10.27 -0.34 6.44
CA LEU A 14 10.96 -1.54 6.89
C LEU A 14 11.22 -2.56 5.76
N LEU A 15 10.27 -2.72 4.85
CA LEU A 15 10.33 -3.70 3.76
C LEU A 15 11.30 -3.32 2.65
N LEU A 16 11.46 -2.03 2.37
CA LEU A 16 12.08 -1.57 1.12
C LEU A 16 13.35 -0.74 1.32
N ASN A 17 13.74 -0.44 2.57
CA ASN A 17 14.93 0.36 2.92
C ASN A 17 15.13 1.54 1.93
N ARG A 18 14.06 2.32 1.75
CA ARG A 18 13.91 3.22 0.60
C ARG A 18 14.40 4.62 0.95
N SER A 19 14.79 5.39 -0.06
CA SER A 19 15.15 6.80 0.12
C SER A 19 13.94 7.64 0.55
N ALA A 20 14.17 8.64 1.41
CA ALA A 20 13.13 9.52 1.95
C ALA A 20 12.22 10.16 0.88
N ALA A 21 12.77 10.46 -0.30
CA ALA A 21 12.01 10.98 -1.44
C ALA A 21 10.93 10.00 -1.91
N ALA A 22 11.30 8.73 -2.09
CA ALA A 22 10.37 7.72 -2.57
C ALA A 22 9.36 7.30 -1.47
N SER A 23 9.73 7.40 -0.19
CA SER A 23 8.77 7.29 0.92
C SER A 23 7.76 8.45 0.90
N ALA A 24 8.19 9.68 0.64
CA ALA A 24 7.27 10.82 0.52
C ALA A 24 6.27 10.66 -0.64
N GLU A 25 6.75 10.20 -1.80
CA GLU A 25 5.88 9.88 -2.95
C GLU A 25 4.89 8.76 -2.64
N ALA A 26 5.34 7.69 -1.99
CA ALA A 26 4.47 6.60 -1.55
C ALA A 26 3.38 7.10 -0.59
N ARG A 27 3.74 7.96 0.36
CA ARG A 27 2.78 8.56 1.31
C ARG A 27 1.69 9.35 0.58
N ALA A 28 2.05 10.17 -0.40
CA ALA A 28 1.09 10.94 -1.18
C ALA A 28 0.12 10.00 -1.92
N LYS A 29 0.66 9.04 -2.68
CA LYS A 29 -0.14 8.09 -3.46
C LYS A 29 -1.07 7.23 -2.60
N VAL A 30 -0.59 6.72 -1.46
CA VAL A 30 -1.43 5.90 -0.57
C VAL A 30 -2.50 6.74 0.11
N THR A 31 -2.21 8.00 0.45
CA THR A 31 -3.21 8.90 1.05
C THR A 31 -4.36 9.14 0.07
N GLU A 32 -4.05 9.41 -1.20
CA GLU A 32 -5.06 9.57 -2.26
C GLU A 32 -5.87 8.29 -2.49
N TYR A 33 -5.21 7.13 -2.48
CA TYR A 33 -5.87 5.84 -2.66
C TYR A 33 -6.84 5.51 -1.50
N LEU A 34 -6.40 5.76 -0.25
CA LEU A 34 -7.25 5.58 0.92
C LEU A 34 -8.44 6.55 0.92
N ALA A 35 -8.24 7.80 0.49
CA ALA A 35 -9.32 8.76 0.34
C ALA A 35 -10.42 8.22 -0.60
N LYS A 36 -10.04 7.69 -1.77
CA LYS A 36 -10.98 7.06 -2.71
C LYS A 36 -11.70 5.85 -2.11
N LEU A 37 -11.01 5.00 -1.34
CA LEU A 37 -11.64 3.88 -0.66
C LEU A 37 -12.67 4.34 0.38
N MET A 38 -12.37 5.39 1.14
CA MET A 38 -13.33 5.96 2.08
C MET A 38 -14.54 6.59 1.40
N GLU A 39 -14.36 7.24 0.25
CA GLU A 39 -15.47 7.73 -0.58
C GLU A 39 -16.32 6.58 -1.14
N ALA A 40 -15.71 5.44 -1.45
CA ALA A 40 -16.40 4.22 -1.86
C ALA A 40 -17.13 3.49 -0.71
N GLY A 41 -17.02 3.99 0.54
CA GLY A 41 -17.65 3.43 1.72
C GLY A 41 -16.77 2.48 2.53
N GLU A 42 -15.51 2.27 2.14
CA GLU A 42 -14.56 1.48 2.94
C GLU A 42 -14.01 2.29 4.11
N ARG A 43 -14.41 1.89 5.32
CA ARG A 43 -14.01 2.56 6.57
C ARG A 43 -13.23 1.63 7.49
N ASP A 44 -13.02 0.38 7.09
CA ASP A 44 -12.32 -0.59 7.91
C ASP A 44 -10.82 -0.28 7.91
N THR A 45 -10.31 0.04 9.09
CA THR A 45 -8.91 0.48 9.23
C THR A 45 -7.93 -0.64 8.87
N HIS A 46 -8.30 -1.90 9.09
CA HIS A 46 -7.45 -3.04 8.75
C HIS A 46 -7.41 -3.24 7.23
N ARG A 47 -8.56 -3.23 6.55
CA ARG A 47 -8.66 -3.29 5.08
C ARG A 47 -7.93 -2.13 4.41
N LEU A 48 -8.12 -0.91 4.89
CA LEU A 48 -7.41 0.27 4.41
C LEU A 48 -5.89 0.07 4.51
N THR A 49 -5.39 -0.46 5.63
CA THR A 49 -3.96 -0.74 5.82
C THR A 49 -3.44 -1.80 4.83
N VAL A 50 -4.15 -2.93 4.67
CA VAL A 50 -3.76 -4.01 3.76
C VAL A 50 -3.84 -3.60 2.29
N CYS A 51 -4.92 -2.93 1.89
CA CYS A 51 -5.09 -2.40 0.54
C CYS A 51 -4.04 -1.33 0.21
N GLY A 52 -3.72 -0.44 1.16
CA GLY A 52 -2.67 0.57 0.98
C GLY A 52 -1.29 -0.04 0.80
N LEU A 53 -0.93 -1.05 1.59
CA LEU A 53 0.35 -1.77 1.45
C LEU A 53 0.46 -2.52 0.13
N THR A 54 -0.62 -3.18 -0.29
CA THR A 54 -0.67 -3.92 -1.56
C THR A 54 -0.47 -2.97 -2.73
N TYR A 55 -1.24 -1.87 -2.74
CA TYR A 55 -1.14 -0.82 -3.76
C TYR A 55 0.28 -0.25 -3.88
N LEU A 56 0.95 0.03 -2.75
CA LEU A 56 2.31 0.54 -2.76
C LEU A 56 3.35 -0.48 -3.24
N ARG A 57 3.13 -1.77 -2.99
CA ARG A 57 3.98 -2.86 -3.50
C ARG A 57 3.80 -3.07 -5.01
N GLU A 58 2.57 -2.95 -5.50
CA GLU A 58 2.27 -3.00 -6.94
C GLU A 58 2.90 -1.81 -7.68
N LEU A 59 2.79 -0.61 -7.12
CA LEU A 59 3.41 0.62 -7.63
C LEU A 59 4.93 0.53 -7.76
N ASP A 60 5.56 -0.19 -6.85
CA ASP A 60 7.01 -0.36 -6.84
C ASP A 60 7.52 -1.31 -7.93
N GLY A 61 6.62 -2.01 -8.65
CA GLY A 61 7.00 -3.04 -9.60
C GLY A 61 7.62 -4.29 -8.94
N SER A 62 7.70 -4.32 -7.60
CA SER A 62 8.19 -5.46 -6.82
C SER A 62 7.13 -6.58 -6.67
N SER A 63 5.97 -6.40 -7.32
CA SER A 63 5.09 -7.51 -7.65
C SER A 63 5.68 -8.24 -8.86
N ASP A 64 6.74 -9.01 -8.64
CA ASP A 64 7.17 -10.04 -9.58
C ASP A 64 5.97 -10.99 -9.77
N PRO A 65 5.34 -11.02 -10.96
CA PRO A 65 4.16 -11.85 -11.20
C PRO A 65 4.48 -13.35 -11.35
N VAL A 66 5.68 -13.82 -10.95
CA VAL A 66 6.17 -15.17 -11.29
C VAL A 66 6.03 -16.20 -10.15
N LYS A 67 5.58 -15.84 -8.94
CA LYS A 67 5.43 -16.84 -7.83
C LYS A 67 4.07 -16.91 -7.12
N ALA A 68 3.01 -16.35 -7.69
CA ALA A 68 1.66 -16.79 -7.34
C ALA A 68 1.18 -17.75 -8.44
N GLY A 69 1.65 -18.99 -8.39
CA GLY A 69 1.13 -20.12 -9.18
C GLY A 69 -0.33 -20.38 -8.83
N TYR A 70 -1.22 -19.52 -9.31
CA TYR A 70 -2.65 -19.73 -9.46
C TYR A 70 -2.98 -19.73 -10.96
N THR A 71 -2.33 -20.61 -11.71
CA THR A 71 -2.97 -21.22 -12.89
C THR A 71 -3.55 -22.54 -12.41
N GLY A 72 -4.64 -22.46 -11.66
CA GLY A 72 -5.56 -23.58 -11.51
C GLY A 72 -6.37 -23.66 -12.79
N LEU A 73 -5.85 -24.37 -13.78
CA LEU A 73 -6.55 -24.86 -14.97
C LEU A 73 -6.04 -26.27 -15.26
#